data_AF-A0A660YMX9-F1
#
_entry.id   AF-A0A660YMX9-F1
#
_cell.length_a   1.000
_cell.length_b   1.000
_cell.length_c   1.000
_cell.angle_alpha   90.00
_cell.angle_beta   90.00
_cell.angle_gamma   90.00
#
_symmetry.space_group_name_H-M   'P 1'
#
loop_
_entity.id
_entity.type
_entity.pdbx_description
1 polymer ?
#
loop_
_entity_poly.entity_id
_entity_poly.type
_entity_poly.pdbx_seq_one_letter_code
_entity_poly.pdbx_strand_id
1 'polypeptide(L)' 'MSLWYEFSKGIYKENPIFRLVLGMCPTLAVTTSVQNAIGMGIATTFVLFSSNLLISIIKNAVPKRIRIPMY' A
#
# COMPACT_ATOMS: atom_id res chain seq x y z
N MET A 1 -12.72 14.23 25.90
CA MET A 1 -13.69 13.20 25.42
C MET A 1 -13.86 13.45 23.94
N SER A 2 -13.32 12.68 23.00
CA SER A 2 -13.45 11.22 22.87
C SER A 2 -12.33 10.71 21.95
N LEU A 3 -11.36 10.00 22.53
CA LEU A 3 -10.29 9.31 21.81
C LEU A 3 -10.87 8.27 20.83
N TRP A 4 -12.06 7.76 21.15
CA TRP A 4 -12.88 6.88 20.31
C TRP A 4 -13.42 7.54 19.03
N TYR A 5 -13.70 8.85 19.05
CA TYR A 5 -14.20 9.58 17.88
C TYR A 5 -13.09 9.75 16.83
N GLU A 6 -11.89 10.13 17.25
CA GLU A 6 -10.73 10.25 16.36
C GLU A 6 -10.30 8.87 15.82
N PHE A 7 -10.37 7.81 16.63
CA PHE A 7 -10.04 6.45 16.19
C PHE A 7 -11.03 5.91 15.14
N SER A 8 -12.33 6.16 15.32
CA SER A 8 -13.38 5.77 14.36
C SER A 8 -13.27 6.52 13.02
N LYS A 9 -12.75 7.76 13.06
CA LYS A 9 -12.53 8.59 11.88
C LYS A 9 -11.49 8.00 10.94
N GLY A 10 -10.40 7.43 11.49
CA GLY A 10 -9.34 6.79 10.71
C GLY A 10 -9.77 5.52 9.97
N ILE A 11 -10.67 4.72 10.56
CA ILE A 11 -11.14 3.46 9.95
C ILE A 11 -12.17 3.69 8.84
N TYR A 12 -13.05 4.68 9.00
CA TYR A 12 -14.22 4.84 8.13
C TYR A 12 -14.26 6.15 7.34
N LYS A 13 -13.87 7.28 7.95
CA LYS A 13 -14.01 8.61 7.35
C LYS A 13 -12.76 9.07 6.58
N GLU A 14 -11.59 8.56 6.94
CA GLU A 14 -10.30 8.94 6.33
C GLU A 14 -9.52 7.76 5.77
N ASN A 15 -10.08 6.55 5.80
CA ASN A 15 -9.40 5.39 5.22
C ASN A 15 -9.27 5.55 3.70
N PRO A 16 -8.03 5.60 3.14
CA PRO A 16 -7.79 5.84 1.72
C PRO A 16 -8.44 4.78 0.81
N ILE A 17 -8.64 3.56 1.31
CA ILE A 17 -9.28 2.46 0.58
C ILE A 17 -10.74 2.80 0.25
N PHE A 18 -11.46 3.43 1.18
CA PHE A 18 -12.88 3.77 1.01
C PHE A 18 -13.11 5.16 0.44
N ARG A 19 -12.23 6.13 0.74
CA ARG A 19 -12.42 7.53 0.35
C ARG A 19 -11.74 7.90 -0.97
N LEU A 20 -10.56 7.36 -1.25
CA LEU A 20 -9.83 7.60 -2.49
C LEU A 20 -9.93 6.42 -3.48
N VAL A 21 -10.55 5.31 -3.07
CA VAL A 21 -10.73 4.10 -3.89
C VAL A 21 -9.38 3.56 -4.40
N LEU A 22 -8.32 3.74 -3.62
CA LEU A 22 -6.98 3.27 -3.95
C LEU A 22 -6.80 1.83 -3.46
N GLY A 23 -6.24 0.97 -4.32
CA GLY A 23 -5.94 -0.42 -3.96
C GLY A 23 -7.15 -1.37 -3.96
N MET A 24 -8.24 -1.06 -4.68
CA MET A 24 -9.45 -1.92 -4.71
C MET A 24 -9.19 -3.35 -5.20
N CYS A 25 -8.34 -3.53 -6.20
CA CYS A 25 -8.09 -4.84 -6.80
C CYS A 25 -7.65 -5.91 -5.78
N PRO A 26 -6.61 -5.67 -4.94
CA PRO A 26 -6.25 -6.62 -3.89
C PRO A 26 -7.32 -6.70 -2.78
N THR A 27 -7.98 -5.59 -2.43
CA THR A 27 -8.98 -5.59 -1.34
C THR A 27 -10.17 -6.47 -1.67
N LEU A 28 -10.69 -6.43 -2.90
CA LEU A 28 -11.78 -7.32 -3.31
C LEU A 28 -11.32 -8.77 -3.42
N ALA A 29 -10.10 -9.02 -3.90
CA ALA A 29 -9.56 -10.37 -4.08
C ALA A 29 -9.43 -11.16 -2.76
N VAL A 30 -9.09 -10.48 -1.66
CA VAL A 30 -8.82 -11.12 -0.36
C VAL A 30 -10.06 -11.30 0.53
N THR A 31 -11.25 -10.89 0.08
CA THR A 31 -12.51 -11.04 0.85
C THR A 31 -12.98 -12.49 1.01
N THR A 32 -12.45 -13.41 0.19
CA THR A 32 -12.91 -14.81 0.13
C THR A 32 -12.21 -15.73 1.13
N SER A 33 -10.95 -15.44 1.49
CA SER A 33 -10.13 -16.34 2.31
C SER A 33 -9.02 -15.61 3.04
N VAL A 34 -8.95 -15.79 4.36
CA VAL A 34 -7.94 -15.18 5.23
C VAL A 34 -6.52 -15.68 4.89
N GLN A 35 -6.38 -16.95 4.51
CA GLN A 35 -5.08 -17.49 4.08
C GLN A 35 -4.53 -16.77 2.84
N ASN A 36 -5.39 -16.46 1.87
CA ASN A 36 -5.00 -15.72 0.67
C ASN A 36 -4.64 -14.26 1.02
N ALA A 37 -5.36 -13.64 1.96
CA ALA A 37 -5.08 -12.28 2.43
C ALA A 37 -3.67 -12.17 3.03
N ILE A 38 -3.31 -13.12 3.89
CA ILE A 38 -1.99 -13.16 4.53
C ILE A 38 -0.89 -13.41 3.50
N GLY A 39 -1.10 -14.35 2.57
CA GLY A 39 -0.17 -14.63 1.49
C GLY A 39 0.09 -13.41 0.59
N MET A 40 -0.98 -12.70 0.20
CA MET A 40 -0.87 -11.51 -0.64
C MET A 40 -0.20 -10.34 0.08
N GLY A 41 -0.47 -10.15 1.37
CA GLY A 41 0.20 -9.15 2.20
C GLY A 41 1.70 -9.40 2.32
N ILE A 42 2.10 -10.63 2.66
CA ILE A 42 3.53 -10.99 2.78
C ILE A 42 4.24 -10.85 1.43
N ALA A 43 3.63 -11.35 0.36
CA ALA A 43 4.19 -11.26 -0.99
C ALA A 43 4.40 -9.80 -1.43
N THR A 44 3.39 -8.94 -1.26
CA THR A 44 3.49 -7.52 -1.65
C THR A 44 4.52 -6.78 -0.80
N THR A 45 4.60 -7.05 0.50
CA THR A 45 5.62 -6.43 1.39
C THR A 45 7.03 -6.81 0.96
N PHE A 46 7.25 -8.07 0.61
CA PHE A 46 8.56 -8.55 0.12
C PHE A 46 8.93 -7.92 -1.23
N VAL A 47 7.99 -7.86 -2.18
CA VAL A 47 8.22 -7.23 -3.49
C VAL A 47 8.50 -5.74 -3.33
N LEU A 48 7.71 -5.01 -2.53
CA LEU A 48 7.93 -3.59 -2.23
C LEU A 48 9.30 -3.35 -1.61
N PHE A 49 9.71 -4.18 -0.66
CA PHE A 49 11.04 -4.10 -0.05
C PHE A 49 12.15 -4.30 -1.10
N SER A 50 12.03 -5.34 -1.93
CA SER A 50 12.99 -5.63 -3.00
C SER A 50 13.06 -4.50 -4.04
N SER A 51 11.92 -3.96 -4.46
CA SER A 51 11.87 -2.85 -5.42
C SER A 51 12.53 -1.60 -4.85
N ASN A 52 12.20 -1.21 -3.62
CA ASN A 52 12.80 -0.04 -2.98
C ASN A 52 14.32 -0.21 -2.79
N LEU A 53 14.79 -1.42 -2.48
CA LEU A 53 16.22 -1.72 -2.37
C LEU A 53 16.94 -1.55 -3.71
N LEU A 54 16.39 -2.09 -4.79
CA LEU A 54 16.93 -1.96 -6.14
C LEU A 54 16.91 -0.50 -6.62
N ILE A 55 15.80 0.21 -6.40
CA ILE A 55 15.66 1.63 -6.76
C ILE A 55 16.68 2.48 -6.02
N SER A 56 16.92 2.21 -4.74
CA SER A 56 17.90 2.96 -3.93
C SER A 56 19.32 2.89 -4.51
N ILE A 57 19.73 1.73 -5.05
CA ILE A 57 21.05 1.53 -5.68
C ILE A 57 21.14 2.29 -7.01
N ILE A 58 20.07 2.27 -7.81
CA ILE A 58 20.06 2.84 -9.17
C ILE A 58 19.76 4.36 -9.16
N LYS A 59 19.26 4.91 -8.04
CA LYS A 59 18.78 6.31 -7.94
C LYS A 59 19.77 7.39 -8.41
N ASN A 60 21.07 7.09 -8.38
CA ASN A 60 22.14 8.03 -8.76
C ASN A 60 22.27 8.21 -10.28
N ALA A 61 21.83 7.24 -11.09
CA ALA A 61 21.89 7.32 -12.55
C ALA A 61 20.61 7.88 -13.20
N VAL A 62 19.54 8.09 -12.43
CA VAL A 62 18.18 8.29 -12.96
C VAL A 62 17.79 9.78 -13.00
N PRO A 63 17.65 10.41 -14.18
CA PRO A 63 17.18 11.79 -14.33
C PRO A 63 15.78 12.01 -13.71
N LYS A 64 15.55 13.20 -13.13
CA LYS A 64 14.35 13.55 -12.35
C LYS A 64 13.01 13.29 -13.07
N ARG A 65 12.98 13.28 -14.41
CA ARG A 65 11.76 13.05 -15.20
C ARG A 65 11.24 11.60 -15.17
N ILE A 66 12.11 10.61 -14.96
CA ILE A 66 11.74 9.18 -14.92
C ILE A 66 11.65 8.62 -13.50
N ARG A 67 11.70 9.47 -12.46
CA ARG A 67 11.58 8.99 -11.07
C ARG A 67 10.18 8.50 -10.71
N ILE A 68 9.11 9.10 -11.26
CA ILE A 68 7.72 8.71 -10.97
C ILE A 68 7.41 7.28 -11.45
N PRO A 69 7.74 6.86 -12.70
CA PRO A 69 7.50 5.47 -13.15
C PRO A 69 8.48 4.44 -12.59
N MET A 70 9.51 4.88 -11.84
CA MET A 70 10.49 3.98 -11.23
C MET A 70 10.06 3.53 -9.83
N TYR A 71 9.20 4.29 -9.16
CA TYR A 71 8.52 3.92 -7.90
C TYR A 71 7.16 3.30 -8.19
#